data_AF-A0A7S2DSW4-F1
#
_entry.id   AF-A0A7S2DSW4-F1
#
_cell.length_a   1.000
_cell.length_b   1.000
_cell.length_c   1.000
_cell.angle_alpha   90.00
_cell.angle_beta   90.00
_cell.angle_gamma   90.00
#
_symmetry.space_group_name_H-M   'P 1'
#
loop_
_entity.id
_entity.type
_entity.pdbx_description
1 polymer ?
#
loop_
_entity_poly.entity_id
_entity_poly.type
_entity_poly.pdbx_seq_one_letter_code
_entity_poly.pdbx_strand_id
1 'polypeptide(L)'
;VINVIDEQDKQFSLCMSPDEYILESMDPLDGRATCVPALQRGSVSQPVPLIFGMTFMRSFYTNFDINNHRIGFARSDMSPLPPMAKCSVDAQPLLRRAIWVVSVFAALFSVLFACYVILIPKGCCECCLGSGDDRTSLKRDPDLVGRNQPPL
;
A
#
# COMPACT_ATOMS: atom_id res chain seq x y z
N VAL A 1 10.03 -8.35 -11.59
CA VAL A 1 10.71 -9.64 -11.87
C VAL A 1 9.75 -10.52 -12.63
N ILE A 2 10.18 -11.07 -13.75
CA ILE A 2 9.37 -11.98 -14.58
C ILE A 2 10.04 -13.35 -14.49
N ASN A 3 9.33 -14.35 -13.99
CA ASN A 3 9.83 -15.73 -13.92
C ASN A 3 9.30 -16.51 -15.11
N VAL A 4 10.20 -17.20 -15.82
CA VAL A 4 9.87 -18.04 -16.97
C VAL A 4 10.43 -19.44 -16.70
N ILE A 5 9.74 -20.45 -17.19
CA ILE A 5 10.10 -21.86 -17.00
C ILE A 5 10.79 -22.33 -18.29
N ASP A 6 11.96 -22.95 -18.16
CA ASP A 6 12.69 -23.53 -19.30
C ASP A 6 12.21 -24.96 -19.65
N GLU A 7 12.84 -25.56 -20.66
CA GLU A 7 12.55 -26.93 -21.11
C GLU A 7 12.85 -28.01 -20.05
N GLN A 8 13.71 -27.72 -19.07
CA GLN A 8 14.06 -28.60 -17.97
C GLN A 8 13.22 -28.32 -16.70
N ASP A 9 12.13 -27.56 -16.83
CA ASP A 9 11.24 -27.15 -15.73
C ASP A 9 11.96 -26.31 -14.66
N LYS A 10 13.05 -25.63 -15.04
CA LYS A 10 13.78 -24.71 -14.16
C LYS A 10 13.30 -23.29 -14.36
N GLN A 11 13.09 -22.61 -13.25
CA GLN A 11 12.71 -21.20 -13.27
C GLN A 11 13.95 -20.33 -13.54
N PHE A 12 13.87 -19.52 -14.58
CA PHE A 12 14.82 -18.44 -14.82
C PHE A 12 14.12 -17.09 -14.64
N SER A 13 14.80 -16.16 -13.97
CA SER A 13 14.25 -14.84 -13.66
C SER A 13 14.83 -13.79 -14.60
N LEU A 14 13.95 -13.07 -15.27
CA LEU A 14 14.27 -11.90 -16.09
C LEU A 14 14.04 -10.63 -15.25
N CYS A 15 15.12 -9.87 -15.07
CA CYS A 15 15.14 -8.68 -14.24
C CYS A 15 15.06 -7.43 -15.09
N MET A 16 14.22 -6.48 -14.69
CA MET A 16 14.24 -5.15 -15.28
C MET A 16 14.42 -4.09 -14.20
N SER A 17 15.27 -3.09 -14.45
CA SER A 17 15.39 -1.91 -13.59
C SER A 17 14.31 -0.87 -13.93
N PRO A 18 14.01 0.07 -13.02
CA PRO A 18 13.14 1.20 -13.31
C PRO A 18 13.52 1.96 -14.58
N ASP A 19 14.81 2.15 -14.83
CA ASP A 19 15.33 2.85 -16.01
C ASP A 19 15.05 2.12 -17.34
N GLU A 20 14.68 0.84 -17.28
CA GLU A 20 14.32 0.05 -18.46
C GLU A 20 12.84 0.12 -18.80
N TYR A 21 11.96 0.29 -17.81
CA TYR A 21 10.50 0.34 -18.02
C TYR A 21 9.86 1.71 -17.83
N ILE A 22 10.60 2.71 -17.36
CA ILE A 22 10.16 4.11 -17.30
C ILE A 22 10.69 4.82 -18.54
N LEU A 23 9.79 5.33 -19.36
CA LEU A 23 10.13 6.10 -20.56
C LEU A 23 9.99 7.59 -20.27
N GLU A 24 10.91 8.39 -20.80
CA GLU A 24 10.79 9.84 -20.77
C GLU A 24 10.03 10.29 -22.02
N SER A 25 8.87 10.91 -21.81
CA SER A 25 8.14 11.64 -22.85
C SER A 25 8.34 13.14 -22.66
N MET A 26 8.75 13.82 -23.74
CA MET A 26 8.81 15.28 -23.75
C MET A 26 7.46 15.85 -24.17
N ASP A 27 6.92 16.76 -23.36
CA ASP A 27 5.73 17.52 -23.74
C ASP A 27 6.10 18.48 -24.89
N PRO A 28 5.43 18.39 -26.05
CA PRO A 28 5.74 19.26 -27.18
C PRO A 28 5.43 20.75 -26.92
N LEU A 29 4.59 21.08 -25.94
CA LEU A 29 4.20 22.45 -25.63
C LEU A 29 5.17 23.12 -24.65
N ASP A 30 5.54 22.40 -23.59
CA ASP A 30 6.32 22.95 -22.46
C ASP A 30 7.80 22.52 -22.47
N GLY A 31 8.19 21.55 -23.31
CA GLY A 31 9.54 20.99 -23.36
C GLY A 31 9.95 20.23 -22.09
N ARG A 32 9.01 19.98 -21.17
CA ARG A 32 9.27 19.27 -19.91
C ARG A 32 9.30 17.77 -20.15
N ALA A 33 10.31 17.10 -19.59
CA ALA A 33 10.37 15.64 -19.57
C ALA A 33 9.43 15.10 -18.48
N THR A 34 8.60 14.12 -18.84
CA THR A 34 7.71 13.40 -17.94
C THR A 34 8.05 11.92 -17.99
N CYS A 35 8.12 11.30 -16.81
CA CYS A 35 8.42 9.88 -16.69
C CYS A 35 7.13 9.06 -16.70
N VAL A 36 6.96 8.22 -17.73
CA VAL A 36 5.77 7.40 -17.92
C VAL A 36 6.16 5.92 -17.86
N PRO A 37 5.52 5.11 -16.99
CA PRO A 37 5.76 3.68 -16.97
C PRO A 37 5.20 3.04 -18.25
N ALA A 38 6.05 2.34 -19.01
CA ALA A 38 5.67 1.59 -20.20
C ALA A 38 5.13 0.18 -19.88
N LEU A 39 4.48 0.06 -18.71
CA LEU A 39 3.79 -1.15 -18.27
C LEU A 39 2.29 -0.89 -18.36
N GLN A 40 1.62 -1.63 -19.23
CA GLN A 40 0.17 -1.52 -19.38
C GLN A 40 -0.53 -2.71 -18.75
N ARG A 41 -1.59 -2.43 -17.99
CA ARG A 41 -2.49 -3.48 -17.50
C ARG A 41 -3.33 -3.99 -18.67
N GLY A 42 -3.25 -5.29 -18.93
CA GLY A 42 -4.09 -5.95 -19.92
C GLY A 42 -5.59 -5.94 -19.55
N SER A 43 -6.44 -6.18 -20.54
CA SER A 43 -7.89 -6.37 -20.35
C SER A 43 -8.20 -7.73 -19.71
N VAL A 44 -9.35 -7.85 -19.04
CA VAL A 44 -9.86 -9.13 -18.53
C VAL A 44 -10.19 -10.09 -19.69
N SER A 45 -10.52 -9.56 -20.87
CA SER A 45 -10.82 -10.34 -22.08
C SER A 45 -9.57 -10.76 -22.86
N GLN A 46 -8.36 -10.47 -22.36
CA GLN A 46 -7.14 -10.76 -23.07
C GLN A 46 -6.85 -12.28 -23.07
N PRO A 47 -6.63 -12.91 -24.23
CA PRO A 47 -6.45 -14.36 -24.32
C PRO A 47 -5.10 -14.84 -23.75
N VAL A 48 -4.16 -13.92 -23.55
CA VAL A 48 -2.81 -14.23 -23.06
C VAL A 48 -2.50 -13.46 -21.77
N PRO A 49 -1.85 -14.10 -20.78
CA PRO A 49 -1.65 -13.51 -19.46
C PRO A 49 -0.60 -12.39 -19.45
N LEU A 50 0.40 -12.45 -20.35
CA LEU A 50 1.50 -11.49 -20.43
C LEU A 50 1.86 -11.24 -21.90
N ILE A 51 2.20 -9.98 -22.20
CA ILE A 51 2.71 -9.55 -23.50
C ILE A 51 4.04 -8.83 -23.26
N PHE A 52 5.11 -9.31 -23.90
CA PHE A 52 6.41 -8.67 -23.86
C PHE A 52 6.53 -7.66 -25.01
N GLY A 53 6.26 -6.40 -24.71
CA GLY A 53 6.29 -5.31 -25.68
C GLY A 53 7.69 -4.77 -25.99
N MET A 54 7.73 -3.65 -26.70
CA MET A 54 8.97 -3.00 -27.16
C MET A 54 9.95 -2.68 -26.01
N THR A 55 9.44 -2.21 -24.88
CA THR A 55 10.23 -1.89 -23.68
C THR A 55 11.02 -3.10 -23.17
N PHE A 56 10.38 -4.28 -23.15
CA PHE A 56 11.04 -5.51 -22.77
C PHE A 56 12.08 -5.92 -23.83
N MET A 57 11.71 -5.87 -25.11
CA MET A 57 12.63 -6.18 -26.22
C MET A 57 13.83 -5.23 -26.33
N ARG A 58 13.73 -4.00 -25.80
CA ARG A 58 14.87 -3.08 -25.73
C ARG A 58 15.92 -3.55 -24.71
N SER A 59 15.44 -4.15 -23.62
CA SER A 59 16.24 -4.58 -22.47
C SER A 59 16.89 -5.95 -22.71
N PHE A 60 16.27 -6.78 -23.56
CA PHE A 60 16.72 -8.13 -23.87
C PHE A 60 16.80 -8.37 -25.37
N TYR A 61 17.93 -8.93 -25.80
CA TYR A 61 18.02 -9.53 -27.12
C TYR A 61 17.18 -10.82 -27.15
N THR A 62 16.21 -10.87 -28.06
CA THR A 62 15.30 -12.00 -28.25
C THR A 62 15.71 -12.79 -29.49
N ASN A 63 16.03 -14.08 -29.32
CA ASN A 63 16.29 -14.98 -30.44
C ASN A 63 15.10 -15.94 -30.61
N PHE A 64 14.44 -15.88 -31.76
CA PHE A 64 13.37 -16.79 -32.13
C PHE A 64 13.95 -17.94 -32.95
N ASP A 65 14.24 -19.06 -32.27
CA ASP A 65 14.71 -20.28 -32.92
C ASP A 65 13.49 -21.11 -33.33
N ILE A 66 12.96 -20.78 -34.51
CA ILE A 66 11.75 -21.40 -35.08
C ILE A 66 11.96 -22.90 -35.30
N ASN A 67 13.17 -23.30 -35.71
CA ASN A 67 13.48 -24.71 -36.00
C ASN A 67 13.37 -25.60 -34.76
N ASN A 68 13.78 -25.05 -33.61
CA ASN A 68 13.76 -25.77 -32.34
C ASN A 68 12.58 -25.35 -31.43
N HIS A 69 11.63 -24.56 -31.94
CA HIS A 69 10.44 -24.09 -31.21
C HIS A 69 10.76 -23.40 -29.87
N ARG A 70 11.87 -22.65 -29.82
CA ARG A 70 12.36 -22.03 -28.58
C ARG A 70 12.65 -20.56 -28.76
N ILE A 71 12.54 -19.83 -27.65
CA ILE A 71 12.82 -18.39 -27.59
C ILE A 71 13.91 -18.18 -26.55
N GLY A 72 15.05 -17.64 -27.01
CA GLY A 72 16.17 -17.28 -26.16
C GLY A 72 16.12 -15.82 -25.76
N PHE A 73 16.44 -15.53 -24.51
CA PHE A 73 16.59 -14.17 -23.99
C PHE A 73 18.03 -13.98 -23.52
N ALA A 74 18.70 -12.95 -24.03
CA ALA A 74 19.99 -12.49 -23.54
C ALA A 74 19.88 -11.01 -23.17
N ARG A 75 20.68 -10.53 -22.21
CA ARG A 75 20.65 -9.11 -21.87
C ARG A 75 21.23 -8.27 -23.01
N SER A 76 20.56 -7.17 -23.34
CA SER A 76 21.03 -6.20 -24.34
C SER A 76 22.16 -5.35 -23.75
N ASP A 77 23.11 -4.93 -24.58
CA ASP A 77 24.18 -3.99 -24.19
C ASP A 77 23.63 -2.59 -23.88
N MET A 78 22.43 -2.27 -24.39
CA MET A 78 21.71 -1.04 -24.04
C MET A 78 21.05 -1.08 -22.65
N SER A 79 21.05 -2.24 -22.00
CA SER A 79 20.53 -2.37 -20.64
C SER A 79 21.52 -1.76 -19.64
N PRO A 80 21.06 -0.94 -18.68
CA PRO A 80 21.92 -0.43 -17.61
C PRO A 80 22.31 -1.52 -16.59
N LEU A 81 21.68 -2.71 -16.65
CA LEU A 81 21.95 -3.80 -15.73
C LEU A 81 23.05 -4.73 -16.25
N PRO A 82 23.85 -5.34 -15.36
CA PRO A 82 24.89 -6.28 -15.76
C PRO A 82 24.30 -7.61 -16.29
N PRO A 83 25.06 -8.40 -17.08
CA PRO A 83 24.61 -9.66 -17.69
C PRO A 83 24.11 -10.73 -16.70
N MET A 84 24.51 -10.64 -15.42
CA MET A 84 24.11 -11.55 -14.34
C MET A 84 23.39 -10.83 -13.20
N ALA A 85 22.67 -9.74 -13.52
CA ALA A 85 21.88 -9.02 -12.52
C ALA A 85 20.90 -9.96 -11.83
N LYS A 86 21.01 -10.08 -10.49
CA LYS A 86 20.05 -10.82 -9.69
C LYS A 86 18.84 -9.95 -9.41
N CYS A 87 17.67 -10.53 -9.59
CA CYS A 87 16.40 -9.93 -9.27
C CYS A 87 16.21 -9.91 -7.75
N SER A 88 16.68 -8.87 -7.05
CA SER A 88 16.13 -8.60 -5.72
C SER A 88 14.74 -8.02 -5.94
N VAL A 89 13.70 -8.83 -5.77
CA VAL A 89 12.37 -8.27 -5.48
C VAL A 89 12.57 -7.55 -4.16
N ASP A 90 12.73 -6.23 -4.19
CA ASP A 90 12.79 -5.40 -3.00
C ASP A 90 11.40 -5.28 -2.37
N ALA A 91 10.72 -6.42 -2.21
CA ALA A 91 9.87 -6.60 -1.07
C ALA A 91 10.85 -6.69 0.07
N GLN A 92 10.84 -5.75 1.01
CA GLN A 92 11.48 -5.97 2.30
C GLN A 92 10.52 -6.83 3.13
N PRO A 93 10.57 -8.19 3.06
CA PRO A 93 9.65 -9.03 3.82
C PRO A 93 9.80 -8.78 5.32
N LEU A 94 11.01 -8.39 5.75
CA LEU A 94 11.31 -8.03 7.12
C LEU A 94 10.60 -6.75 7.53
N LEU A 95 10.62 -5.70 6.70
CA LEU A 95 9.91 -4.45 7.00
C LEU A 95 8.40 -4.67 7.04
N ARG A 96 7.83 -5.42 6.08
CA ARG A 96 6.40 -5.74 6.07
C ARG A 96 5.98 -6.54 7.30
N ARG A 97 6.80 -7.52 7.72
CA ARG A 97 6.60 -8.27 8.96
C ARG A 97 6.71 -7.37 10.19
N ALA A 98 7.70 -6.48 10.24
CA ALA A 98 7.89 -5.54 11.34
C ALA A 98 6.69 -4.59 11.48
N ILE A 99 6.23 -4.00 10.37
CA ILE A 99 5.03 -3.14 10.36
C ILE A 99 3.82 -3.90 10.91
N TRP A 100 3.61 -5.15 10.46
CA TRP A 100 2.49 -5.95 10.94
C TRP A 100 2.59 -6.24 12.45
N VAL A 101 3.78 -6.64 12.94
CA VAL A 101 4.02 -6.91 14.37
C VAL A 101 3.78 -5.66 15.21
N VAL A 102 4.31 -4.51 14.80
CA VAL A 102 4.11 -3.23 15.49
C VAL A 102 2.63 -2.85 15.52
N SER A 103 1.90 -3.07 14.43
CA SER A 103 0.47 -2.78 14.35
C SER A 103 -0.34 -3.63 15.33
N VAL A 104 -0.03 -4.94 15.42
CA VAL A 104 -0.67 -5.87 16.36
C VAL A 104 -0.37 -5.48 17.81
N PHE A 105 0.89 -5.14 18.11
CA PHE A 105 1.27 -4.69 19.46
C PHE A 105 0.55 -3.40 19.86
N ALA A 106 0.49 -2.41 18.97
CA ALA A 106 -0.21 -1.15 19.24
C ALA A 106 -1.71 -1.39 19.52
N ALA A 107 -2.36 -2.25 18.73
CA ALA A 107 -3.77 -2.61 18.94
C ALA A 107 -3.99 -3.31 20.30
N LEU A 108 -3.14 -4.29 20.65
CA LEU A 108 -3.19 -4.96 21.96
C LEU A 108 -3.00 -3.98 23.11
N PHE A 109 -2.02 -3.08 23.01
CA PHE A 109 -1.75 -2.09 24.04
C PHE A 109 -2.93 -1.12 24.21
N SER A 110 -3.56 -0.70 23.12
CA SER A 110 -4.76 0.13 23.15
C SER A 110 -5.94 -0.57 23.84
N VAL A 111 -6.16 -1.85 23.56
CA VAL A 111 -7.23 -2.64 24.20
C VAL A 111 -6.95 -2.83 25.68
N LEU A 112 -5.71 -3.18 26.05
CA LEU A 112 -5.30 -3.32 27.44
C LEU A 112 -5.45 -2.00 28.22
N PHE A 113 -5.06 -0.88 27.62
CA PHE A 113 -5.21 0.44 28.23
C PHE A 113 -6.69 0.82 28.42
N ALA A 114 -7.53 0.57 27.41
CA ALA A 114 -8.98 0.78 27.53
C ALA A 114 -9.58 -0.10 28.64
N CYS A 115 -9.21 -1.39 28.70
CA CYS A 115 -9.61 -2.30 29.76
C CYS A 115 -9.13 -1.81 31.14
N TYR A 116 -7.89 -1.32 31.26
CA TYR A 116 -7.35 -0.77 32.50
C TYR A 116 -8.17 0.43 33.00
N VAL A 117 -8.49 1.38 32.12
CA VAL A 117 -9.28 2.58 32.47
C VAL A 117 -10.72 2.23 32.85
N ILE A 118 -11.32 1.23 32.21
CA ILE A 118 -12.72 0.84 32.45
C ILE A 118 -12.87 -0.10 33.65
N LEU A 119 -11.95 -1.04 33.82
CA LEU A 119 -12.05 -2.12 34.81
C LEU A 119 -11.36 -1.81 36.13
N ILE A 120 -10.47 -0.81 36.22
CA ILE A 120 -10.04 -0.30 37.52
C ILE A 120 -11.18 0.56 38.07
N PRO A 121 -11.91 0.06 39.07
CA PRO A 121 -13.00 0.82 39.64
C PRO A 121 -12.41 2.07 40.30
N LYS A 122 -13.14 3.17 40.22
CA LYS A 122 -12.95 4.38 41.03
C LYS A 122 -13.21 4.09 42.52
N GLY A 123 -12.57 3.07 43.10
CA GLY A 123 -12.68 2.71 44.51
C GLY A 123 -11.97 3.67 45.47
N CYS A 124 -11.65 4.90 45.05
CA CYS A 124 -11.00 5.90 45.91
C CYS A 124 -11.78 7.22 46.05
N CYS A 125 -12.97 7.38 45.46
CA CYS A 125 -13.74 8.63 45.55
C CYS A 125 -15.18 8.49 46.06
N GLU A 126 -15.49 7.48 46.89
CA GLU A 126 -16.80 7.40 47.59
C GLU A 126 -16.70 7.47 49.13
N CYS A 127 -15.50 7.62 49.70
CA CYS A 127 -15.32 7.76 51.15
C CYS A 127 -15.13 9.21 51.67
N CYS A 128 -15.26 10.24 50.83
CA CYS A 128 -14.95 11.64 51.24
C CYS A 128 -16.10 12.66 51.14
N LEU A 129 -17.32 12.27 50.77
CA LEU A 129 -18.47 13.18 50.87
C LEU A 129 -19.48 12.60 51.86
N GLY A 130 -19.15 12.83 53.13
CA GLY A 130 -20.02 12.54 54.25
C GLY A 130 -21.30 13.37 54.24
N SER A 131 -22.34 12.69 54.69
CA SER A 131 -23.41 13.14 55.60
C SER A 131 -23.35 14.61 56.07
N GLY A 132 -24.43 15.34 55.79
CA GLY A 132 -24.76 16.67 56.32
C GLY A 132 -26.05 17.12 55.62
N ASP A 133 -27.18 16.51 55.93
CA ASP A 133 -28.14 16.96 56.95
C ASP A 133 -29.03 18.13 56.47
N ASP A 134 -30.27 17.73 56.18
CA ASP A 134 -31.58 18.34 56.41
C ASP A 134 -31.99 19.73 55.86
N ARG A 135 -33.22 19.72 55.30
CA ARG A 135 -34.22 20.81 55.15
C ARG A 135 -33.79 22.03 54.32
N THR A 136 -34.59 22.53 53.38
CA THR A 136 -35.99 22.92 53.53
C THR A 136 -36.55 23.39 52.18
N SER A 137 -37.81 23.04 51.92
CA SER A 137 -38.86 23.88 51.34
C SER A 137 -38.69 24.61 50.00
N LEU A 138 -39.71 24.39 49.15
CA LEU A 138 -40.36 25.36 48.26
C LEU A 138 -39.46 25.97 47.17
N LYS A 139 -39.78 25.88 45.87
CA LYS A 139 -41.05 26.35 45.32
C LYS A 139 -41.19 25.87 43.87
N ARG A 140 -42.36 25.34 43.58
CA ARG A 140 -42.91 25.04 42.26
C ARG A 140 -43.23 26.36 41.57
N ASP A 141 -42.76 26.57 40.35
CA ASP A 141 -43.44 27.37 39.32
C ASP A 141 -42.82 27.05 37.94
N PRO A 142 -43.53 26.33 37.06
CA PRO A 142 -43.33 26.40 35.63
C PRO A 142 -44.23 27.51 35.08
N ASP A 143 -43.71 28.43 34.27
CA ASP A 143 -44.40 28.88 33.05
C ASP A 143 -43.71 30.09 32.38
N LEU A 144 -43.91 30.12 31.06
CA LEU A 144 -43.82 31.25 30.14
C LEU A 144 -42.44 31.62 29.59
N VAL A 145 -41.92 30.74 28.73
CA VAL A 145 -41.16 31.15 27.54
C VAL A 145 -42.15 31.59 26.48
N GLY A 146 -42.24 32.90 26.25
CA GLY A 146 -43.05 33.50 25.20
C GLY A 146 -42.33 34.66 24.53
N ARG A 147 -42.41 34.66 23.19
CA ARG A 147 -42.06 35.71 22.20
C ARG A 147 -40.60 35.78 21.78
N ASN A 148 -40.29 35.33 20.56
CA ASN A 148 -40.51 35.98 19.24
C ASN A 148 -39.34 36.93 18.91
N GLN A 149 -38.55 36.58 17.89
CA GLN A 149 -38.52 37.31 16.61
C GLN A 149 -37.54 36.66 15.62
N PRO A 150 -37.95 36.43 14.36
CA PRO A 150 -37.15 36.65 13.15
C PRO A 150 -37.84 37.72 12.28
N PRO A 151 -37.42 37.99 11.03
CA PRO A 151 -36.08 38.06 10.42
C PRO A 151 -35.81 39.48 9.82
N LEU A 152 -34.55 39.76 9.45
CA LEU A 152 -34.10 40.41 8.21
C LEU A 152 -32.60 40.72 8.29
#